data_AF-A0A2T5MB17-F1
#
_entry.id   AF-A0A2T5MB17-F1
#
_cell.length_a   1.000
_cell.length_b   1.000
_cell.length_c   1.000
_cell.angle_alpha   90.00
_cell.angle_beta   90.00
_cell.angle_gamma   90.00
#
_symmetry.space_group_name_H-M   'P 1'
#
loop_
_entity.id
_entity.type
_entity.pdbx_description
1 polymer ?
#
loop_
_entity_poly.entity_id
_entity_poly.type
_entity_poly.pdbx_seq_one_letter_code
_entity_poly.pdbx_strand_id
1 'polypeptide(L)'
;MNLKNDYLDNGKPVHRKSYCAFLDVLGFSDRIKENAKSVANANALLQTFHDILTTQLKSLEEETTWSKLYLKSFTDNVILAHPQFSHDLESEFGFIIDSLISFQLQMVLNGFFIRGGLTVGELYMDANVVFGQALIDAHDLESKVADTPTVVLSNDVMSLVNSHLDYYSSKAHAPQNRHVLVNSDGRYFINYLSGSILGSYDREEVHWHSLEQHKERIEENLQKYKIFPKVFAKYAWSAAYHNYFCELVCDYSGYDPKVKISSKNTQISFSRIANSEIAMPHNDVVI
;
A
#
# COMPACT_ATOMS: atom_id res chain seq x y z
N MET A 1 22.48 9.27 -14.75
CA MET A 1 22.33 8.06 -13.91
C MET A 1 22.67 8.43 -12.48
N ASN A 2 21.68 8.41 -11.58
CA ASN A 2 21.96 8.47 -10.15
C ASN A 2 22.53 7.10 -9.74
N LEU A 3 23.83 7.04 -9.45
CA LEU A 3 24.45 5.82 -8.94
C LEU A 3 24.04 5.66 -7.48
N LYS A 4 22.98 4.87 -7.26
CA LYS A 4 22.45 4.47 -5.96
C LYS A 4 23.52 3.73 -5.17
N ASN A 5 24.23 4.48 -4.32
CA ASN A 5 25.44 4.07 -3.60
C ASN A 5 25.27 4.11 -2.06
N ASP A 6 24.05 4.28 -1.54
CA ASP A 6 23.81 4.46 -0.10
C ASP A 6 24.21 3.24 0.74
N TYR A 7 24.11 2.05 0.15
CA TYR A 7 24.54 0.77 0.71
C TYR A 7 26.03 0.46 0.48
N LEU A 8 26.82 1.43 0.00
CA LEU A 8 28.26 1.32 -0.10
C LEU A 8 28.96 2.18 0.96
N ASP A 9 30.01 1.63 1.56
CA ASP A 9 31.01 2.40 2.31
C ASP A 9 32.38 2.11 1.70
N ASN A 10 33.08 3.17 1.25
CA ASN A 10 34.35 3.08 0.53
C ASN A 10 34.35 2.05 -0.63
N GLY A 11 33.22 1.96 -1.35
CA GLY A 11 33.00 1.02 -2.46
C GLY A 11 32.72 -0.44 -2.05
N LYS A 12 32.55 -0.73 -0.76
CA LYS A 12 32.21 -2.05 -0.23
C LYS A 12 30.75 -2.11 0.20
N PRO A 13 30.04 -3.23 -0.05
CA PRO A 13 28.72 -3.49 0.52
C PRO A 13 28.69 -3.33 2.04
N VAL A 14 27.73 -2.56 2.54
CA VAL A 14 27.48 -2.37 3.98
C VAL A 14 25.99 -2.40 4.28
N HIS A 15 25.62 -2.98 5.42
CA HIS A 15 24.26 -2.87 5.93
C HIS A 15 23.96 -1.41 6.31
N ARG A 16 22.72 -0.98 6.03
CA ARG A 16 22.13 0.25 6.53
C ARG A 16 20.80 -0.10 7.18
N LYS A 17 20.50 0.54 8.30
CA LYS A 17 19.12 0.64 8.79
C LYS A 17 18.27 1.26 7.69
N SER A 18 17.20 0.56 7.30
CA SER A 18 16.37 0.90 6.15
C SER A 18 14.93 0.50 6.43
N TYR A 19 13.96 1.22 5.87
CA TYR A 19 12.65 0.62 5.65
C TYR A 19 12.75 -0.45 4.56
N CYS A 20 12.04 -1.55 4.73
CA CYS A 20 11.93 -2.62 3.74
C CYS A 20 10.47 -3.04 3.64
N ALA A 21 9.89 -3.00 2.44
CA ALA A 21 8.61 -3.58 2.13
C ALA A 21 8.79 -4.81 1.23
N PHE A 22 8.15 -5.92 1.59
CA PHE A 22 8.01 -7.08 0.73
C PHE A 22 6.53 -7.21 0.34
N LEU A 23 6.25 -7.21 -0.96
CA LEU A 23 4.91 -7.21 -1.54
C LEU A 23 4.70 -8.49 -2.36
N ASP A 24 3.52 -9.10 -2.26
CA ASP A 24 3.04 -10.28 -3.01
C ASP A 24 1.74 -9.92 -3.76
N VAL A 25 1.55 -10.51 -4.95
CA VAL A 25 0.26 -10.52 -5.63
C VAL A 25 -0.64 -11.63 -5.09
N LEU A 26 -1.69 -11.25 -4.36
CA LEU A 26 -2.55 -12.18 -3.64
C LEU A 26 -3.16 -13.23 -4.58
N GLY A 27 -2.84 -14.51 -4.32
CA GLY A 27 -3.40 -15.65 -5.05
C GLY A 27 -2.82 -15.86 -6.45
N PHE A 28 -1.72 -15.20 -6.82
CA PHE A 28 -1.13 -15.30 -8.14
C PHE A 28 -0.71 -16.72 -8.51
N SER A 29 -0.16 -17.49 -7.56
CA SER A 29 0.13 -18.92 -7.73
C SER A 29 -1.06 -19.75 -8.21
N ASP A 30 -2.27 -19.47 -7.70
CA ASP A 30 -3.47 -20.21 -8.13
C ASP A 30 -4.00 -19.65 -9.47
N ARG A 31 -3.89 -18.34 -9.71
CA ARG A 31 -4.18 -17.72 -11.02
C ARG A 31 -3.28 -18.29 -12.13
N ILE A 32 -2.00 -18.57 -11.85
CA ILE A 32 -1.10 -19.28 -12.78
C ILE A 32 -1.62 -20.70 -13.04
N LYS A 33 -1.89 -21.50 -11.99
CA LYS A 33 -2.37 -22.89 -12.13
C LYS A 33 -3.69 -22.98 -12.89
N GLU A 34 -4.59 -22.02 -12.71
CA GLU A 34 -5.85 -21.91 -13.47
C GLU A 34 -5.59 -21.70 -14.97
N ASN A 35 -4.68 -20.80 -15.32
CA ASN A 35 -4.43 -20.39 -16.71
C ASN A 35 -3.44 -21.32 -17.46
N ALA A 36 -2.54 -22.01 -16.75
CA ALA A 36 -1.60 -22.99 -17.32
C ALA A 36 -2.28 -24.17 -18.05
N LYS A 37 -3.60 -24.33 -17.91
CA LYS A 37 -4.43 -25.30 -18.66
C LYS A 37 -4.51 -24.99 -20.16
N SER A 38 -4.13 -23.80 -20.60
CA SER A 38 -4.09 -23.38 -22.01
C SER A 38 -2.88 -22.47 -22.24
N VAL A 39 -2.08 -22.77 -23.26
CA VAL A 39 -0.92 -21.93 -23.65
C VAL A 39 -1.37 -20.50 -23.99
N ALA A 40 -2.52 -20.34 -24.63
CA ALA A 40 -3.07 -19.02 -24.95
C ALA A 40 -3.44 -18.23 -23.68
N ASN A 41 -4.05 -18.88 -22.69
CA ASN A 41 -4.45 -18.24 -21.44
C ASN A 41 -3.24 -17.90 -20.57
N ALA A 42 -2.24 -18.80 -20.51
CA ALA A 42 -0.98 -18.57 -19.82
C ALA A 42 -0.22 -17.38 -20.42
N ASN A 43 -0.11 -17.31 -21.75
CA ASN A 43 0.54 -16.20 -22.45
C ASN A 43 -0.24 -14.88 -22.27
N ALA A 44 -1.58 -14.90 -22.32
CA ALA A 44 -2.39 -13.72 -22.07
C ALA A 44 -2.22 -13.18 -20.63
N LEU A 45 -2.25 -14.07 -19.63
CA LEU A 45 -1.97 -13.70 -18.24
C LEU A 45 -0.57 -13.10 -18.07
N LEU A 46 0.44 -13.74 -18.67
CA LEU A 46 1.83 -13.27 -18.62
C LEU A 46 1.97 -11.89 -19.25
N GLN A 47 1.42 -11.68 -20.45
CA GLN A 47 1.48 -10.40 -21.15
C GLN A 47 0.83 -9.27 -20.33
N THR A 48 -0.42 -9.48 -19.89
CA THR A 48 -1.14 -8.50 -19.06
C THR A 48 -0.38 -8.17 -17.78
N PHE A 49 0.11 -9.17 -17.05
CA PHE A 49 0.86 -8.94 -15.82
C PHE A 49 2.20 -8.24 -16.07
N HIS A 50 2.94 -8.63 -17.11
CA HIS A 50 4.20 -8.02 -17.49
C HIS A 50 4.04 -6.54 -17.86
N ASP A 51 3.07 -6.21 -18.72
CA ASP A 51 2.85 -4.84 -19.18
C ASP A 51 2.48 -3.91 -18.02
N ILE A 52 1.57 -4.36 -17.13
CA ILE A 52 1.16 -3.62 -15.95
C ILE A 52 2.34 -3.44 -15.00
N LEU A 53 3.02 -4.54 -14.62
CA LEU A 53 4.13 -4.48 -13.68
C LEU A 53 5.26 -3.60 -14.21
N THR A 54 5.67 -3.75 -15.46
CA THR A 54 6.71 -2.92 -16.07
C THR A 54 6.32 -1.45 -16.14
N THR A 55 5.04 -1.13 -16.42
CA THR A 55 4.55 0.26 -16.39
C THR A 55 4.61 0.84 -14.98
N GLN A 56 4.13 0.11 -13.96
CA GLN A 56 4.11 0.61 -12.58
C GLN A 56 5.52 0.74 -11.98
N LEU A 57 6.40 -0.25 -12.19
CA LEU A 57 7.79 -0.17 -11.76
C LEU A 57 8.51 1.02 -12.41
N LYS A 58 8.25 1.29 -13.69
CA LYS A 58 8.82 2.44 -14.40
C LYS A 58 8.30 3.77 -13.85
N SER A 59 6.99 3.90 -13.58
CA SER A 59 6.42 5.12 -12.97
C SER A 59 7.08 5.40 -11.62
N LEU A 60 7.19 4.37 -10.77
CA LEU A 60 7.90 4.46 -9.49
C LEU A 60 9.36 4.91 -9.69
N GLU A 61 10.12 4.32 -10.63
CA GLU A 61 11.50 4.74 -10.89
C GLU A 61 11.62 6.20 -11.34
N GLU A 62 10.71 6.67 -12.20
CA GLU A 62 10.69 8.06 -12.69
C GLU A 62 10.31 9.04 -11.56
N GLU A 63 9.25 8.75 -10.79
CA GLU A 63 8.81 9.53 -9.62
C GLU A 63 9.89 9.59 -8.53
N THR A 64 10.60 8.48 -8.30
CA THR A 64 11.53 8.31 -7.17
C THR A 64 13.00 8.52 -7.54
N THR A 65 13.31 8.99 -8.76
CA THR A 65 14.67 9.21 -9.29
C THR A 65 15.56 10.09 -8.40
N TRP A 66 14.96 11.03 -7.66
CA TRP A 66 15.66 11.94 -6.74
C TRP A 66 15.66 11.46 -5.27
N SER A 67 14.89 10.42 -4.96
CA SER A 67 14.85 9.80 -3.63
C SER A 67 15.94 8.73 -3.48
N LYS A 68 16.07 8.17 -2.28
CA LYS A 68 16.90 6.98 -2.05
C LYS A 68 16.09 5.68 -2.11
N LEU A 69 14.92 5.66 -2.74
CA LEU A 69 14.15 4.42 -2.86
C LEU A 69 14.86 3.42 -3.78
N TYR A 70 15.00 2.17 -3.32
CA TYR A 70 15.46 1.03 -4.10
C TYR A 70 14.24 0.14 -4.41
N LEU A 71 14.21 -0.40 -5.63
CA LEU A 71 13.10 -1.18 -6.15
C LEU A 71 13.65 -2.44 -6.80
N LYS A 72 13.01 -3.58 -6.57
CA LYS A 72 13.35 -4.84 -7.24
C LYS A 72 12.16 -5.78 -7.29
N SER A 73 11.84 -6.27 -8.48
CA SER A 73 10.81 -7.30 -8.69
C SER A 73 11.42 -8.67 -8.92
N PHE A 74 10.81 -9.72 -8.37
CA PHE A 74 11.07 -11.11 -8.73
C PHE A 74 9.74 -11.86 -8.82
N THR A 75 9.46 -12.44 -10.00
CA THR A 75 8.18 -13.07 -10.36
C THR A 75 6.97 -12.19 -10.05
N ASP A 76 6.30 -12.46 -8.95
CA ASP A 76 5.07 -11.90 -8.41
C ASP A 76 5.28 -11.10 -7.12
N ASN A 77 6.54 -10.99 -6.70
CA ASN A 77 6.95 -10.26 -5.51
C ASN A 77 7.73 -8.99 -5.88
N VAL A 78 7.52 -7.93 -5.11
CA VAL A 78 8.21 -6.64 -5.28
C VAL A 78 8.77 -6.19 -3.93
N ILE A 79 10.05 -5.83 -3.94
CA ILE A 79 10.79 -5.30 -2.79
C ILE A 79 10.99 -3.80 -3.00
N LEU A 80 10.52 -2.99 -2.05
CA LEU A 80 10.84 -1.57 -1.94
C LEU A 80 11.71 -1.38 -0.70
N ALA A 81 12.75 -0.55 -0.78
CA ALA A 81 13.56 -0.22 0.38
C ALA A 81 13.99 1.24 0.37
N HIS A 82 14.00 1.88 1.54
CA HIS A 82 14.53 3.23 1.70
C HIS A 82 15.56 3.26 2.83
N PRO A 83 16.87 3.47 2.54
CA PRO A 83 17.90 3.54 3.56
C PRO A 83 17.79 4.84 4.37
N GLN A 84 18.22 4.76 5.62
CA GLN A 84 18.24 5.89 6.54
C GLN A 84 19.14 7.02 6.03
N PHE A 85 18.63 8.25 6.13
CA PHE A 85 19.36 9.51 5.98
C PHE A 85 18.96 10.56 7.04
N SER A 86 17.80 10.43 7.68
CA SER A 86 17.35 11.25 8.82
C SER A 86 17.61 10.53 10.15
N HIS A 87 17.50 11.24 11.27
CA HIS A 87 17.70 10.65 12.59
C HIS A 87 16.49 9.82 13.07
N ASP A 88 15.28 10.28 12.77
CA ASP A 88 14.00 9.76 13.25
C ASP A 88 13.28 8.83 12.26
N LEU A 89 13.74 8.75 11.01
CA LEU A 89 13.15 7.99 9.90
C LEU A 89 11.80 8.53 9.40
N GLU A 90 11.40 9.76 9.76
CA GLU A 90 10.10 10.29 9.34
C GLU A 90 10.04 10.60 7.83
N SER A 91 11.09 11.22 7.29
CA SER A 91 11.13 11.58 5.87
C SER A 91 11.18 10.35 4.96
N GLU A 92 11.96 9.34 5.35
CA GLU A 92 12.03 8.03 4.70
C GLU A 92 10.69 7.29 4.74
N PHE A 93 9.94 7.43 5.84
CA PHE A 93 8.59 6.86 5.96
C PHE A 93 7.64 7.51 4.94
N GLY A 94 7.67 8.84 4.80
CA GLY A 94 6.92 9.56 3.76
C GLY A 94 7.25 9.05 2.35
N PHE A 95 8.53 9.03 1.97
CA PHE A 95 8.94 8.57 0.64
C PHE A 95 8.54 7.12 0.33
N ILE A 96 8.69 6.20 1.28
CA ILE A 96 8.32 4.81 1.04
C ILE A 96 6.80 4.60 1.08
N ILE A 97 6.05 5.29 1.95
CA ILE A 97 4.60 5.08 2.04
C ILE A 97 3.86 5.64 0.83
N ASP A 98 4.25 6.79 0.29
CA ASP A 98 3.67 7.34 -0.95
C ASP A 98 3.87 6.38 -2.13
N SER A 99 5.08 5.82 -2.25
CA SER A 99 5.43 4.81 -3.26
C SER A 99 4.59 3.54 -3.11
N LEU A 100 4.37 3.08 -1.87
CA LEU A 100 3.56 1.90 -1.56
C LEU A 100 2.06 2.13 -1.81
N ILE A 101 1.55 3.31 -1.47
CA ILE A 101 0.17 3.74 -1.74
C ILE A 101 -0.09 3.76 -3.25
N SER A 102 0.77 4.44 -4.01
CA SER A 102 0.67 4.55 -5.47
C SER A 102 0.69 3.16 -6.11
N PHE A 103 1.70 2.34 -5.79
CA PHE A 103 1.82 0.99 -6.34
C PHE A 103 0.63 0.09 -6.00
N GLN A 104 0.24 0.01 -4.73
CA GLN A 104 -0.87 -0.86 -4.30
C GLN A 104 -2.19 -0.44 -4.93
N LEU A 105 -2.46 0.87 -5.03
CA LEU A 105 -3.64 1.40 -5.71
C LEU A 105 -3.64 1.03 -7.19
N GLN A 106 -2.58 1.34 -7.94
CA GLN A 106 -2.54 1.06 -9.38
C GLN A 106 -2.62 -0.43 -9.69
N MET A 107 -1.98 -1.29 -8.90
CA MET A 107 -2.08 -2.74 -9.06
C MET A 107 -3.51 -3.24 -8.83
N VAL A 108 -4.22 -2.78 -7.79
CA VAL A 108 -5.58 -3.26 -7.51
C VAL A 108 -6.60 -2.79 -8.56
N LEU A 109 -6.49 -1.55 -9.07
CA LEU A 109 -7.35 -1.05 -10.16
C LEU A 109 -7.22 -1.91 -11.43
N ASN A 110 -6.00 -2.43 -11.68
CA ASN A 110 -5.70 -3.37 -12.75
C ASN A 110 -6.00 -4.85 -12.40
N GLY A 111 -6.69 -5.13 -11.30
CA GLY A 111 -7.13 -6.47 -10.90
C GLY A 111 -6.05 -7.34 -10.24
N PHE A 112 -4.98 -6.73 -9.73
CA PHE A 112 -3.91 -7.39 -8.99
C PHE A 112 -3.89 -6.87 -7.54
N PHE A 113 -4.62 -7.57 -6.66
CA PHE A 113 -4.65 -7.25 -5.23
C PHE A 113 -3.28 -7.55 -4.61
N ILE A 114 -2.67 -6.56 -3.97
CA ILE A 114 -1.37 -6.69 -3.29
C ILE A 114 -1.58 -6.95 -1.79
N ARG A 115 -0.72 -7.78 -1.22
CA ARG A 115 -0.49 -7.92 0.22
C ARG A 115 1.00 -7.77 0.52
N GLY A 116 1.39 -7.56 1.77
CA GLY A 116 2.80 -7.41 2.10
C GLY A 116 3.09 -7.06 3.56
N GLY A 117 4.37 -6.86 3.85
CA GLY A 117 4.86 -6.39 5.14
C GLY A 117 5.85 -5.24 4.99
N LEU A 118 5.68 -4.17 5.78
CA LEU A 118 6.61 -3.05 5.90
C LEU A 118 7.35 -3.14 7.26
N THR A 119 8.67 -3.21 7.20
CA THR A 119 9.58 -3.33 8.34
C THR A 119 10.62 -2.21 8.34
N VAL A 120 11.37 -2.11 9.42
CA VAL A 120 12.57 -1.28 9.52
C VAL A 120 13.68 -2.10 10.17
N GLY A 121 14.89 -2.08 9.62
CA GLY A 121 16.00 -2.86 10.16
C GLY A 121 17.22 -2.87 9.23
N GLU A 122 18.21 -3.69 9.54
CA GLU A 122 19.44 -3.79 8.75
C GLU A 122 19.19 -4.45 7.39
N LEU A 123 19.58 -3.75 6.32
CA LEU A 123 19.41 -4.16 4.93
C LEU A 123 20.63 -3.76 4.09
N TYR A 124 20.90 -4.54 3.06
CA TYR A 124 21.74 -4.20 1.91
C TYR A 124 20.90 -4.42 0.63
N MET A 125 20.96 -3.49 -0.31
CA MET A 125 20.26 -3.62 -1.58
C MET A 125 21.05 -3.00 -2.74
N ASP A 126 21.25 -3.78 -3.81
CA ASP A 126 21.74 -3.32 -5.11
C ASP A 126 20.93 -3.94 -6.26
N ALA A 127 21.35 -3.71 -7.50
CA ALA A 127 20.69 -4.24 -8.70
C ALA A 127 20.56 -5.78 -8.69
N ASN A 128 21.52 -6.50 -8.12
CA ASN A 128 21.66 -7.95 -8.13
C ASN A 128 21.22 -8.62 -6.82
N VAL A 129 21.50 -7.99 -5.66
CA VAL A 129 21.33 -8.59 -4.32
C VAL A 129 20.38 -7.77 -3.45
N VAL A 130 19.56 -8.46 -2.65
CA VAL A 130 18.90 -7.90 -1.46
C VAL A 130 19.23 -8.83 -0.30
N PHE A 131 19.71 -8.28 0.82
CA PHE A 131 20.21 -9.08 1.94
C PHE A 131 20.08 -8.35 3.27
N GLY A 132 19.50 -8.97 4.29
CA GLY A 132 19.41 -8.40 5.64
C GLY A 132 18.19 -8.85 6.42
N GLN A 133 18.15 -8.53 7.70
CA GLN A 133 17.07 -8.95 8.60
C GLN A 133 15.73 -8.32 8.21
N ALA A 134 15.74 -7.05 7.79
CA ALA A 134 14.51 -6.35 7.39
C ALA A 134 13.76 -7.04 6.24
N LEU A 135 14.48 -7.69 5.31
CA LEU A 135 13.90 -8.49 4.22
C LEU A 135 13.20 -9.75 4.76
N ILE A 136 13.84 -10.46 5.69
CA ILE A 136 13.29 -11.67 6.31
C ILE A 136 12.02 -11.32 7.09
N ASP A 137 12.07 -10.26 7.89
CA ASP A 137 10.94 -9.80 8.69
C ASP A 137 9.77 -9.32 7.80
N ALA A 138 10.06 -8.69 6.65
CA ALA A 138 9.04 -8.21 5.72
C ALA A 138 8.33 -9.36 5.00
N HIS A 139 9.09 -10.37 4.56
CA HIS A 139 8.56 -11.62 4.03
C HIS A 139 7.76 -12.40 5.09
N ASP A 140 8.22 -12.43 6.34
CA ASP A 140 7.51 -13.08 7.44
C ASP A 140 6.17 -12.38 7.77
N LEU A 141 6.11 -11.05 7.71
CA LEU A 141 4.86 -10.31 7.81
C LEU A 141 3.91 -10.62 6.65
N GLU A 142 4.38 -10.59 5.41
CA GLU A 142 3.57 -10.95 4.23
C GLU A 142 2.98 -12.37 4.37
N SER A 143 3.85 -13.35 4.63
CA SER A 143 3.48 -14.77 4.55
C SER A 143 2.73 -15.29 5.78
N LYS A 144 2.89 -14.66 6.96
CA LYS A 144 2.32 -15.14 8.24
C LYS A 144 1.27 -14.20 8.84
N VAL A 145 1.23 -12.93 8.43
CA VAL A 145 0.35 -11.90 9.03
C VAL A 145 -0.59 -11.25 8.01
N ALA A 146 -0.14 -10.97 6.79
CA ALA A 146 -0.98 -10.36 5.74
C ALA A 146 -1.93 -11.39 5.07
N ASP A 147 -2.98 -11.77 5.81
CA ASP A 147 -3.99 -12.72 5.37
C ASP A 147 -4.95 -12.15 4.29
N THR A 148 -5.03 -10.83 4.21
CA THR A 148 -5.92 -9.98 3.42
C THR A 148 -5.12 -9.11 2.44
N PRO A 149 -5.75 -8.35 1.50
CA PRO A 149 -5.07 -7.43 0.59
C PRO A 149 -4.47 -6.18 1.25
N THR A 150 -3.59 -6.37 2.23
CA THR A 150 -3.00 -5.33 3.08
C THR A 150 -1.48 -5.38 3.06
N VAL A 151 -0.84 -4.21 3.09
CA VAL A 151 0.57 -4.09 3.49
C VAL A 151 0.58 -3.73 4.96
N VAL A 152 0.93 -4.68 5.82
CA VAL A 152 0.89 -4.53 7.28
C VAL A 152 2.22 -4.01 7.82
N LEU A 153 2.18 -3.25 8.92
CA LEU A 153 3.37 -2.68 9.55
C LEU A 153 3.89 -3.58 10.68
N SER A 154 5.22 -3.70 10.77
CA SER A 154 5.89 -4.32 11.92
C SER A 154 5.66 -3.50 13.20
N ASN A 155 5.87 -4.13 14.36
CA ASN A 155 5.77 -3.44 15.65
C ASN A 155 6.74 -2.24 15.75
N ASP A 156 7.93 -2.35 15.13
CA ASP A 156 8.93 -1.28 15.13
C ASP A 156 8.48 -0.11 14.23
N VAL A 157 7.90 -0.40 13.05
CA VAL A 157 7.34 0.65 12.18
C VAL A 157 6.11 1.30 12.82
N MET A 158 5.23 0.53 13.47
CA MET A 158 4.12 1.07 14.27
C MET A 158 4.63 1.99 15.40
N SER A 159 5.73 1.65 16.05
CA SER A 159 6.34 2.45 17.12
C SER A 159 6.97 3.74 16.60
N LEU A 160 7.60 3.69 15.42
CA LEU A 160 8.10 4.89 14.72
C LEU A 160 6.94 5.80 14.32
N VAL A 161 5.91 5.27 13.66
CA VAL A 161 4.71 6.04 13.26
C VAL A 161 4.08 6.74 14.46
N ASN A 162 3.90 6.04 15.59
CA ASN A 162 3.36 6.66 16.80
C ASN A 162 4.26 7.76 17.38
N SER A 163 5.59 7.59 17.30
CA SER A 163 6.56 8.62 17.70
C SER A 163 6.54 9.84 16.77
N HIS A 164 6.38 9.63 15.46
CA HIS A 164 6.24 10.71 14.47
C HIS A 164 4.98 11.54 14.71
N LEU A 165 3.85 10.87 15.02
CA LEU A 165 2.60 11.56 15.39
C LEU A 165 2.78 12.50 16.59
N ASP A 166 3.66 12.20 17.55
CA ASP A 166 3.94 13.06 18.71
C ASP A 166 4.68 14.37 18.33
N TYR A 167 5.23 14.50 17.11
CA TYR A 167 5.85 15.74 16.63
C TYR A 167 4.82 16.76 16.13
N TYR A 168 3.60 16.32 15.80
CA TYR A 168 2.54 17.19 15.30
C TYR A 168 1.71 17.79 16.44
N SER A 169 1.45 19.09 16.36
CA SER A 169 0.57 19.81 17.31
C SER A 169 -0.86 19.26 17.34
N SER A 170 -1.30 18.61 16.26
CA SER A 170 -2.49 17.78 16.19
C SER A 170 -2.18 16.51 15.41
N LYS A 171 -2.22 15.35 16.10
CA LYS A 171 -2.06 14.03 15.47
C LYS A 171 -3.07 13.77 14.35
N ALA A 172 -4.22 14.43 14.39
CA ALA A 172 -5.25 14.29 13.37
C ALA A 172 -4.85 14.88 12.00
N HIS A 173 -3.92 15.85 11.99
CA HIS A 173 -3.41 16.51 10.78
C HIS A 173 -2.06 15.95 10.29
N ALA A 174 -1.47 15.02 11.01
CA ALA A 174 -0.24 14.35 10.60
C ALA A 174 -0.50 13.47 9.35
N PRO A 175 0.36 13.49 8.31
CA PRO A 175 0.17 12.70 7.09
C PRO A 175 -0.03 11.21 7.36
N GLN A 176 0.70 10.67 8.35
CA GLN A 176 0.62 9.28 8.78
C GLN A 176 -0.83 8.87 9.15
N ASN A 177 -1.64 9.79 9.68
CA ASN A 177 -3.03 9.54 10.05
C ASN A 177 -4.00 9.44 8.86
N ARG A 178 -3.57 9.87 7.66
CA ARG A 178 -4.22 9.62 6.37
C ARG A 178 -3.68 8.36 5.72
N HIS A 179 -2.36 8.17 5.74
CA HIS A 179 -1.67 7.11 5.00
C HIS A 179 -1.71 5.74 5.70
N VAL A 180 -2.05 5.68 6.99
CA VAL A 180 -2.10 4.45 7.79
C VAL A 180 -3.45 4.33 8.51
N LEU A 181 -4.01 3.13 8.51
CA LEU A 181 -5.21 2.76 9.26
C LEU A 181 -4.93 1.57 10.19
N VAL A 182 -5.83 1.38 11.14
CA VAL A 182 -5.77 0.34 12.17
C VAL A 182 -6.88 -0.68 11.93
N ASN A 183 -6.50 -1.96 11.85
CA ASN A 183 -7.43 -3.10 11.79
C ASN A 183 -8.07 -3.37 13.16
N SER A 184 -9.13 -4.18 13.18
CA SER A 184 -9.83 -4.61 14.42
C SER A 184 -8.96 -5.42 15.40
N ASP A 185 -7.81 -5.96 14.96
CA ASP A 185 -6.81 -6.64 15.78
C ASP A 185 -5.72 -5.69 16.34
N GLY A 186 -5.80 -4.40 16.02
CA GLY A 186 -4.81 -3.39 16.37
C GLY A 186 -3.60 -3.31 15.43
N ARG A 187 -3.51 -4.14 14.38
CA ARG A 187 -2.43 -4.08 13.39
C ARG A 187 -2.60 -2.85 12.50
N TYR A 188 -1.51 -2.11 12.27
CA TYR A 188 -1.53 -1.00 11.32
C TYR A 188 -1.30 -1.52 9.89
N PHE A 189 -1.96 -0.92 8.91
CA PHE A 189 -1.80 -1.21 7.49
C PHE A 189 -1.85 0.06 6.63
N ILE A 190 -1.26 0.00 5.44
CA ILE A 190 -1.23 1.13 4.50
C ILE A 190 -2.61 1.38 3.90
N ASN A 191 -3.07 2.62 4.01
CA ASN A 191 -4.32 3.11 3.43
C ASN A 191 -4.12 3.49 1.95
N TYR A 192 -3.95 2.50 1.07
CA TYR A 192 -3.66 2.74 -0.35
C TYR A 192 -4.75 3.53 -1.10
N LEU A 193 -6.01 3.49 -0.64
CA LEU A 193 -7.07 4.34 -1.20
C LEU A 193 -6.84 5.84 -0.92
N SER A 194 -5.98 6.22 0.04
CA SER A 194 -5.61 7.63 0.23
C SER A 194 -4.87 8.25 -0.97
N GLY A 195 -4.36 7.42 -1.89
CA GLY A 195 -3.84 7.83 -3.20
C GLY A 195 -4.92 8.21 -4.22
N SER A 196 -6.20 7.96 -3.94
CA SER A 196 -7.31 8.50 -4.75
C SER A 196 -7.71 9.92 -4.36
N ILE A 197 -7.08 10.52 -3.35
CA ILE A 197 -7.24 11.94 -3.00
C ILE A 197 -6.08 12.70 -3.66
N LEU A 198 -6.39 13.49 -4.66
CA LEU A 198 -5.45 14.24 -5.49
C LEU A 198 -5.39 15.72 -5.05
N GLY A 199 -4.35 16.42 -5.48
CA GLY A 199 -4.19 17.85 -5.25
C GLY A 199 -3.23 18.19 -4.10
N SER A 200 -3.31 19.44 -3.64
CA SER A 200 -2.54 19.98 -2.52
C SER A 200 -3.47 20.27 -1.34
N TYR A 201 -2.94 20.36 -0.11
CA TYR A 201 -3.69 20.61 1.13
C TYR A 201 -4.87 21.62 1.02
N ASP A 202 -4.72 22.72 0.29
CA ASP A 202 -5.77 23.76 0.16
C ASP A 202 -6.85 23.45 -0.90
N ARG A 203 -6.64 22.45 -1.76
CA ARG A 203 -7.50 22.03 -2.89
C ARG A 203 -7.32 20.54 -3.15
N GLU A 204 -7.86 19.73 -2.24
CA GLU A 204 -7.92 18.28 -2.39
C GLU A 204 -9.21 17.86 -3.10
N GLU A 205 -9.11 16.91 -4.03
CA GLU A 205 -10.24 16.33 -4.77
C GLU A 205 -10.16 14.80 -4.76
N VAL A 206 -11.30 14.12 -4.61
CA VAL A 206 -11.35 12.65 -4.70
C VAL A 206 -11.53 12.25 -6.17
N HIS A 207 -10.61 11.42 -6.66
CA HIS A 207 -10.72 10.77 -7.96
C HIS A 207 -11.73 9.60 -7.89
N TRP A 208 -13.02 9.94 -7.87
CA TRP A 208 -14.13 8.99 -7.69
C TRP A 208 -14.08 7.81 -8.65
N HIS A 209 -13.60 8.01 -9.88
CA HIS A 209 -13.46 6.92 -10.86
C HIS A 209 -12.52 5.80 -10.40
N SER A 210 -11.46 6.10 -9.64
CA SER A 210 -10.62 5.05 -9.03
C SER A 210 -11.38 4.28 -7.95
N LEU A 211 -12.28 4.92 -7.20
CA LEU A 211 -13.10 4.23 -6.22
C LEU A 211 -14.18 3.35 -6.88
N GLU A 212 -14.78 3.80 -7.98
CA GLU A 212 -15.69 3.00 -8.80
C GLU A 212 -14.98 1.75 -9.36
N GLN A 213 -13.83 1.93 -10.01
CA GLN A 213 -13.01 0.82 -10.51
C GLN A 213 -12.60 -0.14 -9.38
N HIS A 214 -12.17 0.38 -8.22
CA HIS A 214 -11.82 -0.45 -7.06
C HIS A 214 -13.02 -1.29 -6.58
N LYS A 215 -14.22 -0.69 -6.53
CA LYS A 215 -15.46 -1.40 -6.25
C LYS A 215 -15.73 -2.51 -7.27
N GLU A 216 -15.62 -2.23 -8.56
CA GLU A 216 -15.83 -3.24 -9.62
C GLU A 216 -14.91 -4.45 -9.42
N ARG A 217 -13.61 -4.21 -9.17
CA ARG A 217 -12.63 -5.28 -8.90
C ARG A 217 -12.98 -6.12 -7.67
N ILE A 218 -13.53 -5.51 -6.62
CA ILE A 218 -13.98 -6.25 -5.44
C ILE A 218 -15.24 -7.06 -5.75
N GLU A 219 -16.24 -6.48 -6.42
CA GLU A 219 -17.50 -7.16 -6.75
C GLU A 219 -17.30 -8.33 -7.73
N GLU A 220 -16.42 -8.17 -8.73
CA GLU A 220 -15.94 -9.25 -9.62
C GLU A 220 -15.40 -10.45 -8.81
N ASN A 221 -14.52 -10.19 -7.83
CA ASN A 221 -13.86 -11.23 -7.06
C ASN A 221 -14.77 -11.84 -5.97
N LEU A 222 -15.64 -11.05 -5.32
CA LEU A 222 -16.67 -11.53 -4.41
C LEU A 222 -17.59 -12.53 -5.12
N GLN A 223 -17.98 -12.23 -6.37
CA GLN A 223 -18.81 -13.13 -7.17
C GLN A 223 -18.00 -14.34 -7.68
N LYS A 224 -16.77 -14.18 -8.17
CA LYS A 224 -15.89 -15.29 -8.60
C LYS A 224 -15.68 -16.31 -7.48
N TYR A 225 -15.39 -15.83 -6.27
CA TYR A 225 -15.00 -16.69 -5.14
C TYR A 225 -16.11 -16.98 -4.13
N LYS A 226 -17.37 -16.69 -4.47
CA LYS A 226 -18.56 -16.85 -3.61
C LYS A 226 -18.70 -18.22 -2.93
N ILE A 227 -18.19 -19.29 -3.55
CA ILE A 227 -18.22 -20.67 -3.02
C ILE A 227 -16.94 -21.11 -2.29
N PHE A 228 -15.95 -20.22 -2.14
CA PHE A 228 -14.65 -20.50 -1.52
C PHE A 228 -14.46 -19.61 -0.27
N PRO A 229 -14.97 -20.00 0.92
CA PRO A 229 -15.11 -19.09 2.06
C PRO A 229 -13.83 -18.37 2.49
N LYS A 230 -12.68 -19.07 2.46
CA LYS A 230 -11.36 -18.49 2.80
C LYS A 230 -10.89 -17.42 1.81
N VAL A 231 -11.26 -17.54 0.54
CA VAL A 231 -10.88 -16.57 -0.51
C VAL A 231 -11.90 -15.43 -0.53
N PHE A 232 -13.18 -15.75 -0.42
CA PHE A 232 -14.27 -14.78 -0.27
C PHE A 232 -14.02 -13.81 0.90
N ALA A 233 -13.57 -14.32 2.05
CA ALA A 233 -13.27 -13.50 3.23
C ALA A 233 -12.25 -12.37 2.94
N LYS A 234 -11.26 -12.62 2.07
CA LYS A 234 -10.26 -11.61 1.68
C LYS A 234 -10.87 -10.44 0.93
N TYR A 235 -11.77 -10.72 -0.01
CA TYR A 235 -12.50 -9.69 -0.77
C TYR A 235 -13.63 -9.05 0.05
N ALA A 236 -14.21 -9.77 1.01
CA ALA A 236 -15.16 -9.22 1.98
C ALA A 236 -14.48 -8.21 2.93
N TRP A 237 -13.21 -8.47 3.32
CA TRP A 237 -12.37 -7.47 3.99
C TRP A 237 -12.15 -6.25 3.10
N SER A 238 -11.78 -6.42 1.83
CA SER A 238 -11.59 -5.30 0.89
C SER A 238 -12.87 -4.48 0.69
N ALA A 239 -14.04 -5.12 0.66
CA ALA A 239 -15.33 -4.44 0.58
C ALA A 239 -15.61 -3.57 1.81
N ALA A 240 -15.30 -4.08 3.00
CA ALA A 240 -15.43 -3.31 4.24
C ALA A 240 -14.45 -2.13 4.27
N TYR A 241 -13.18 -2.35 3.89
CA TYR A 241 -12.15 -1.31 3.82
C TYR A 241 -12.53 -0.21 2.82
N HIS A 242 -12.98 -0.59 1.63
CA HIS A 242 -13.49 0.33 0.60
C HIS A 242 -14.66 1.18 1.12
N ASN A 243 -15.65 0.54 1.76
CA ASN A 243 -16.80 1.22 2.32
C ASN A 243 -16.43 2.21 3.44
N TYR A 244 -15.48 1.82 4.31
CA TYR A 244 -14.93 2.68 5.36
C TYR A 244 -14.16 3.87 4.76
N PHE A 245 -13.34 3.66 3.74
CA PHE A 245 -12.66 4.77 3.06
C PHE A 245 -13.67 5.73 2.41
N CYS A 246 -14.72 5.22 1.76
CA CYS A 246 -15.80 6.06 1.22
C CYS A 246 -16.55 6.87 2.29
N GLU A 247 -16.64 6.36 3.53
CA GLU A 247 -17.15 7.13 4.68
C GLU A 247 -16.17 8.21 5.15
N LEU A 248 -14.85 7.98 5.07
CA LEU A 248 -13.84 8.99 5.39
C LEU A 248 -13.78 10.17 4.42
N VAL A 249 -14.35 10.03 3.22
CA VAL A 249 -14.31 11.06 2.15
C VAL A 249 -15.69 11.46 1.62
N CYS A 250 -16.79 11.09 2.30
CA CYS A 250 -18.15 11.35 1.80
C CYS A 250 -18.52 12.84 1.68
N ASP A 251 -17.81 13.71 2.38
CA ASP A 251 -18.04 15.16 2.37
C ASP A 251 -17.35 15.87 1.19
N TYR A 252 -16.54 15.15 0.40
CA TYR A 252 -15.93 15.68 -0.82
C TYR A 252 -16.94 15.80 -1.96
N SER A 253 -16.77 16.86 -2.77
CA SER A 253 -17.59 17.09 -3.97
C SER A 253 -17.54 15.89 -4.92
N GLY A 254 -18.70 15.49 -5.44
CA GLY A 254 -18.85 14.36 -6.38
C GLY A 254 -19.21 13.01 -5.73
N TYR A 255 -19.32 12.92 -4.41
CA TYR A 255 -19.76 11.69 -3.73
C TYR A 255 -21.17 11.24 -4.15
N ASP A 256 -21.30 10.00 -4.65
CA ASP A 256 -22.56 9.26 -4.78
C ASP A 256 -22.49 8.01 -3.86
N PRO A 257 -23.44 7.80 -2.93
CA PRO A 257 -23.51 6.59 -2.09
C PRO A 257 -23.45 5.26 -2.86
N LYS A 258 -23.77 5.24 -4.17
CA LYS A 258 -23.59 4.08 -5.06
C LYS A 258 -22.14 3.64 -5.22
N VAL A 259 -21.14 4.47 -4.90
CA VAL A 259 -19.72 4.07 -4.90
C VAL A 259 -19.42 2.99 -3.85
N LYS A 260 -20.27 2.86 -2.82
CA LYS A 260 -20.15 1.82 -1.80
C LYS A 260 -20.61 0.46 -2.32
N ILE A 261 -20.03 -0.60 -1.77
CA ILE A 261 -20.36 -2.01 -2.04
C ILE A 261 -21.49 -2.44 -1.11
N SER A 262 -22.47 -3.19 -1.65
CA SER A 262 -23.61 -3.71 -0.88
C SER A 262 -23.21 -4.94 -0.04
N SER A 263 -22.50 -4.72 1.06
CA SER A 263 -22.07 -5.77 2.00
C SER A 263 -23.17 -6.09 3.03
N LYS A 264 -23.81 -7.25 2.91
CA LYS A 264 -24.64 -7.82 3.99
C LYS A 264 -23.72 -8.49 5.02
N ASN A 265 -23.75 -8.02 6.26
CA ASN A 265 -23.17 -8.65 7.45
C ASN A 265 -21.66 -8.94 7.42
N THR A 266 -20.84 -7.89 7.29
CA THR A 266 -19.42 -7.94 7.67
C THR A 266 -19.16 -6.98 8.83
N GLN A 267 -19.03 -7.50 10.05
CA GLN A 267 -18.53 -6.74 11.21
C GLN A 267 -16.99 -6.66 11.13
N ILE A 268 -16.50 -5.92 10.14
CA ILE A 268 -15.08 -5.58 10.00
C ILE A 268 -14.97 -4.07 10.21
N SER A 269 -14.24 -3.67 11.24
CA SER A 269 -14.09 -2.28 11.67
C SER A 269 -12.66 -1.82 11.49
N PHE A 270 -12.50 -0.57 11.07
CA PHE A 270 -11.22 0.11 10.95
C PHE A 270 -11.25 1.42 11.74
N SER A 271 -10.09 1.95 12.09
CA SER A 271 -9.97 3.28 12.67
C SER A 271 -8.74 4.02 12.14
N ARG A 272 -8.77 5.35 12.22
CA ARG A 272 -7.55 6.17 12.13
C ARG A 272 -6.68 5.93 13.36
N ILE A 273 -5.39 6.26 13.30
CA ILE A 273 -4.49 6.14 14.45
C ILE A 273 -4.85 7.19 15.52
N ALA A 274 -5.16 8.40 15.07
CA ALA A 274 -5.67 9.49 15.88
C ALA A 274 -7.07 9.89 15.38
N ASN A 275 -8.03 9.89 16.31
CA ASN A 275 -9.34 10.47 16.05
C ASN A 275 -9.19 11.99 15.87
N SER A 276 -9.89 12.55 14.88
CA SER A 276 -10.10 13.99 14.79
C SER A 276 -11.12 14.40 15.84
N GLU A 277 -10.65 14.95 16.97
CA GLU A 277 -11.45 15.96 17.65
C GLU A 277 -11.55 17.16 16.69
N ILE A 278 -12.79 17.64 16.47
CA ILE A 278 -13.16 18.74 15.56
C ILE A 278 -13.27 18.31 14.07
N ALA A 279 -14.49 18.44 13.54
CA ALA A 279 -14.75 18.38 12.09
C ALA A 279 -14.07 19.56 11.39
N MET A 280 -13.57 19.36 10.17
CA MET A 280 -12.84 20.40 9.44
C MET A 280 -13.71 21.67 9.34
N PRO A 281 -13.25 22.84 9.82
CA PRO A 281 -13.97 24.07 9.58
C PRO A 281 -13.89 24.38 8.09
N HIS A 282 -15.02 24.33 7.39
CA HIS A 282 -15.14 24.94 6.07
C HIS A 282 -14.80 26.42 6.22
N ASN A 283 -13.64 26.82 5.71
CA ASN A 283 -13.27 28.22 5.59
C ASN A 283 -14.05 28.83 4.41
N ASP A 284 -15.34 29.09 4.65
CA ASP A 284 -16.13 30.06 3.88
C ASP A 284 -15.56 31.47 4.12
N VAL A 285 -14.41 31.76 3.50
CA VAL A 285 -13.91 33.14 3.40
C VAL A 285 -14.65 33.83 2.27
N VAL A 286 -15.84 34.30 2.61
CA VAL A 286 -16.55 35.32 1.84
C VAL A 286 -15.83 36.66 2.07
N ILE A 287 -14.98 37.07 1.12
CA ILE A 287 -14.88 38.45 0.57
C ILE A 287 -14.48 38.36 -0.90
#